data_AF-A0A957ASH3-F1
#
_entry.id   AF-A0A957ASH3-F1
#
_cell.length_a   1.000
_cell.length_b   1.000
_cell.length_c   1.000
_cell.angle_alpha   90.00
_cell.angle_beta   90.00
_cell.angle_gamma   90.00
#
_symmetry.space_group_name_H-M   'P 1'
#
loop_
_entity.id
_entity.type
_entity.pdbx_description
1 polymer ?
#
loop_
_entity_poly.entity_id
_entity_poly.type
_entity_poly.pdbx_seq_one_letter_code
_entity_poly.pdbx_strand_id
1 'polypeptide(L)'
;MTDLQQKAAAIHQRLLDEYGVPDWRPDYEPMDELVLTMLSANTSDVNSGRAFERLKATYSGWQAVLDAPLDELIDVIRPAGLGPTKAPRIQAALQRILDERGAFDISFLADLPVDEGLAWLTSLDGVAHKTASIVLLFCFNKP
;
A
#
# COMPACT_ATOMS: atom_id res chain seq x y z
N MET A 1 -33.03 -0.61 -4.66
CA MET A 1 -31.72 -0.61 -5.33
C MET A 1 -31.86 0.14 -6.65
N THR A 2 -30.89 0.95 -7.02
CA THR A 2 -30.84 1.62 -8.33
C THR A 2 -30.55 0.61 -9.44
N ASP A 3 -30.83 0.97 -10.70
CA ASP A 3 -30.47 0.17 -11.88
C ASP A 3 -28.96 -0.16 -11.89
N LEU A 4 -28.11 0.80 -11.50
CA LEU A 4 -26.67 0.60 -11.38
C LEU A 4 -26.30 -0.43 -10.30
N GLN A 5 -26.99 -0.44 -9.16
CA GLN A 5 -26.75 -1.43 -8.11
C GLN A 5 -27.14 -2.85 -8.56
N GLN A 6 -28.24 -2.99 -9.31
CA GLN A 6 -28.65 -4.27 -9.88
C GLN A 6 -27.65 -4.76 -10.92
N LYS A 7 -27.18 -3.86 -11.79
CA LYS A 7 -26.16 -4.17 -12.78
C LYS A 7 -24.84 -4.60 -12.14
N ALA A 8 -24.39 -3.91 -11.09
CA ALA A 8 -23.18 -4.27 -10.35
C ALA A 8 -23.30 -5.66 -9.71
N ALA A 9 -24.43 -5.98 -9.08
CA ALA A 9 -24.67 -7.30 -8.50
C ALA A 9 -24.67 -8.41 -9.56
N ALA A 10 -25.27 -8.16 -10.74
CA ALA A 10 -25.24 -9.12 -11.84
C ALA A 10 -23.83 -9.34 -12.41
N ILE A 11 -23.01 -8.28 -12.50
CA ILE A 11 -21.60 -8.40 -12.92
C ILE A 11 -20.81 -9.19 -11.87
N HIS A 12 -20.98 -8.87 -10.59
CA HIS A 12 -20.31 -9.58 -9.50
C HIS A 12 -20.62 -11.09 -9.54
N GLN A 13 -21.90 -11.47 -9.68
CA GLN A 13 -22.27 -12.88 -9.79
C GLN A 13 -21.60 -13.57 -10.99
N ARG A 14 -21.56 -12.92 -12.16
CA ARG A 14 -20.89 -13.49 -13.34
C ARG A 14 -19.39 -13.67 -13.14
N LEU A 15 -18.73 -12.76 -12.41
CA LEU A 15 -17.32 -12.91 -12.07
C LEU A 15 -17.10 -14.08 -11.11
N LEU A 16 -17.99 -14.29 -10.14
CA LEU A 16 -17.93 -15.44 -9.24
C LEU A 16 -18.20 -16.77 -9.97
N ASP A 17 -19.12 -16.79 -10.93
CA ASP A 17 -19.43 -17.99 -11.71
C ASP A 17 -18.24 -18.40 -12.59
N GLU A 18 -17.49 -17.43 -13.15
CA GLU A 18 -16.34 -17.67 -14.02
C GLU A 18 -15.05 -17.97 -13.25
N TYR A 19 -14.75 -17.18 -12.21
CA TYR A 19 -13.46 -17.22 -11.52
C TYR A 19 -13.51 -17.87 -10.13
N GLY A 20 -14.71 -18.16 -9.63
CA GLY A 20 -14.93 -18.62 -8.25
C GLY A 20 -14.92 -17.49 -7.22
N VAL A 21 -15.22 -17.85 -5.97
CA VAL A 21 -15.04 -16.95 -4.82
C VAL A 21 -13.55 -16.94 -4.46
N PRO A 22 -12.87 -15.78 -4.46
CA PRO A 22 -11.48 -15.71 -4.04
C PRO A 22 -11.35 -16.05 -2.55
N ASP A 23 -10.41 -16.94 -2.20
CA ASP A 23 -9.96 -17.12 -0.81
C ASP A 23 -9.02 -15.97 -0.47
N TRP A 24 -9.57 -14.94 0.18
CA TRP A 24 -8.82 -13.74 0.52
C TRP A 24 -8.12 -13.89 1.86
N ARG A 25 -6.80 -13.60 1.88
CA ARG A 25 -5.98 -13.50 3.08
C ARG A 25 -4.99 -12.35 2.91
N PRO A 26 -4.60 -11.65 4.00
CA PRO A 26 -3.51 -10.69 3.93
C PRO A 26 -2.22 -11.41 3.53
N ASP A 27 -1.63 -11.00 2.42
CA ASP A 27 -0.33 -11.52 1.96
C ASP A 27 0.85 -10.82 2.65
N TYR A 28 0.63 -9.61 3.18
CA TYR A 28 1.65 -8.76 3.76
C TYR A 28 1.21 -8.14 5.09
N GLU A 29 2.19 -7.85 5.94
CA GLU A 29 2.00 -7.00 7.11
C GLU A 29 1.61 -5.57 6.67
N PRO A 30 0.85 -4.81 7.47
CA PRO A 30 0.30 -3.52 7.02
C PRO A 30 1.33 -2.51 6.51
N MET A 31 2.50 -2.45 7.13
CA MET A 31 3.60 -1.59 6.67
C MET A 31 4.19 -2.06 5.34
N ASP A 32 4.30 -3.38 5.15
CA ASP A 32 4.79 -3.98 3.91
C ASP A 32 3.81 -3.67 2.77
N GLU A 33 2.51 -3.86 2.99
CA GLU A 33 1.45 -3.54 2.02
C GLU A 33 1.44 -2.06 1.63
N LEU A 34 1.59 -1.15 2.60
CA LEU A 34 1.66 0.29 2.33
C LEU A 34 2.81 0.63 1.39
N VAL A 35 4.03 0.18 1.71
CA VAL A 35 5.23 0.50 0.91
C VAL A 35 5.19 -0.19 -0.44
N LEU A 36 4.79 -1.47 -0.51
CA LEU A 36 4.60 -2.21 -1.76
C LEU A 36 3.58 -1.48 -2.66
N THR A 37 2.48 -1.01 -2.09
CA THR A 37 1.45 -0.31 -2.85
C THR A 37 1.94 1.07 -3.32
N MET A 38 2.72 1.80 -2.53
CA MET A 38 3.38 3.02 -3.00
C MET A 38 4.33 2.74 -4.18
N LEU A 39 5.06 1.62 -4.15
CA LEU A 39 5.91 1.18 -5.26
C LEU A 39 5.10 0.78 -6.50
N SER A 40 3.90 0.23 -6.34
CA SER A 40 2.99 -0.18 -7.44
C SER A 40 2.47 1.00 -8.29
N ALA A 41 2.55 2.23 -7.78
CA ALA A 41 2.04 3.39 -8.50
C ALA A 41 2.74 3.56 -9.86
N ASN A 42 1.95 3.52 -10.95
CA ASN A 42 2.41 3.72 -12.32
C ASN A 42 3.52 2.72 -12.78
N THR A 43 3.41 1.46 -12.37
CA THR A 43 4.27 0.36 -12.83
C THR A 43 3.49 -0.96 -12.84
N SER A 44 4.10 -2.06 -13.28
CA SER A 44 3.49 -3.40 -13.24
C SER A 44 3.75 -4.10 -11.91
N ASP A 45 2.90 -5.07 -11.56
CA ASP A 45 3.04 -5.87 -10.34
C ASP A 45 4.39 -6.60 -10.28
N VAL A 46 4.88 -7.09 -11.44
CA VAL A 46 6.20 -7.71 -11.56
C VAL A 46 7.32 -6.75 -11.17
N ASN A 47 7.19 -5.47 -11.55
CA ASN A 47 8.21 -4.46 -11.28
C ASN A 47 8.15 -3.94 -9.85
N SER A 48 6.95 -3.69 -9.31
CA SER A 48 6.80 -3.29 -7.90
C SER A 48 7.19 -4.41 -6.95
N GLY A 49 6.79 -5.66 -7.23
CA GLY A 49 7.25 -6.83 -6.48
C GLY A 49 8.76 -6.97 -6.49
N ARG A 50 9.41 -6.87 -7.68
CA ARG A 50 10.88 -6.89 -7.75
C ARG A 50 11.54 -5.76 -6.98
N ALA A 51 10.98 -4.55 -7.02
CA ALA A 51 11.52 -3.43 -6.26
C ALA A 51 11.38 -3.63 -4.74
N PHE A 52 10.23 -4.17 -4.31
CA PHE A 52 9.94 -4.47 -2.92
C PHE A 52 10.87 -5.58 -2.38
N GLU A 53 11.05 -6.67 -3.11
CA GLU A 53 12.00 -7.73 -2.77
C GLU A 53 13.43 -7.20 -2.62
N ARG A 54 13.88 -6.33 -3.55
CA ARG A 54 15.19 -5.67 -3.42
C ARG A 54 15.26 -4.80 -2.17
N LEU A 55 14.20 -4.06 -1.86
CA LEU A 55 14.13 -3.20 -0.67
C LEU A 55 14.23 -4.02 0.61
N LYS A 56 13.47 -5.11 0.74
CA LYS A 56 13.51 -6.03 1.90
C LYS A 56 14.83 -6.79 2.02
N ALA A 57 15.48 -7.11 0.90
CA ALA A 57 16.79 -7.76 0.90
C ALA A 57 17.93 -6.81 1.29
N THR A 58 17.84 -5.53 0.93
CA THR A 58 18.87 -4.52 1.23
C THR A 58 18.75 -3.98 2.66
N TYR A 59 17.53 -3.75 3.15
CA TYR A 59 17.28 -3.07 4.42
C TYR A 59 16.63 -4.00 5.44
N SER A 60 17.24 -4.13 6.62
CA SER A 60 16.79 -5.02 7.70
C SER A 60 15.50 -4.56 8.40
N GLY A 61 15.00 -3.37 8.09
CA GLY A 61 13.76 -2.81 8.64
C GLY A 61 13.50 -1.41 8.12
N TRP A 62 12.35 -0.85 8.52
CA TRP A 62 11.89 0.46 8.05
C TRP A 62 12.77 1.63 8.50
N GLN A 63 13.41 1.51 9.67
CA GLN A 63 14.39 2.50 10.11
C GLN A 63 15.56 2.60 9.11
N ALA A 64 16.07 1.47 8.62
CA ALA A 64 17.15 1.46 7.64
C ALA A 64 16.71 2.03 6.29
N VAL A 65 15.45 1.88 5.89
CA VAL A 65 14.88 2.52 4.70
C VAL A 65 14.77 4.03 4.89
N LEU A 66 14.33 4.47 6.07
CA LEU A 66 14.20 5.87 6.44
C LEU A 66 15.57 6.58 6.46
N ASP A 67 16.60 5.91 7.00
CA ASP A 67 17.95 6.46 7.15
C ASP A 67 18.82 6.32 5.88
N ALA A 68 18.36 5.54 4.90
CA ALA A 68 19.12 5.28 3.67
C ALA A 68 19.41 6.60 2.91
N PRO A 69 20.62 6.76 2.36
CA PRO A 69 20.89 7.83 1.39
C PRO A 69 19.88 7.78 0.24
N LEU A 70 19.37 8.94 -0.14
CA LEU A 70 18.25 9.01 -1.09
C LEU A 70 18.61 8.40 -2.45
N ASP A 71 19.84 8.61 -2.93
CA ASP A 71 20.38 8.05 -4.16
C ASP A 71 20.49 6.52 -4.10
N GLU A 72 20.91 5.95 -2.98
CA GLU A 72 20.91 4.50 -2.75
C GLU A 72 19.49 3.93 -2.74
N LEU A 73 18.55 4.57 -2.05
CA LEU A 73 17.15 4.12 -2.04
C LEU A 73 16.53 4.18 -3.46
N ILE A 74 16.77 5.25 -4.22
CA ILE A 74 16.36 5.37 -5.61
C ILE A 74 16.89 4.20 -6.45
N ASP A 75 18.14 3.81 -6.22
CA ASP A 75 18.78 2.69 -6.92
C ASP A 75 18.14 1.34 -6.60
N VAL A 76 17.85 1.11 -5.33
CA VAL A 76 17.21 -0.10 -4.82
C VAL A 76 15.81 -0.25 -5.43
N ILE A 77 15.02 0.82 -5.44
CA ILE A 77 13.64 0.79 -5.95
C ILE A 77 13.52 1.03 -7.46
N ARG A 78 14.65 1.18 -8.17
CA ARG A 78 14.71 1.45 -9.62
C ARG A 78 13.73 0.62 -10.48
N PRO A 79 13.49 -0.69 -10.23
CA PRO A 79 12.56 -1.48 -11.04
C PRO A 79 11.13 -0.95 -11.03
N ALA A 80 10.70 -0.31 -9.94
CA ALA A 80 9.37 0.29 -9.84
C ALA A 80 9.21 1.55 -10.70
N GLY A 81 10.31 2.10 -11.24
CA GLY A 81 10.29 3.37 -11.97
C GLY A 81 9.96 4.57 -11.07
N LEU A 82 10.18 5.79 -11.58
CA LEU A 82 9.92 7.05 -10.85
C LEU A 82 10.62 7.13 -9.48
N GLY A 83 11.79 6.49 -9.33
CA GLY A 83 12.56 6.45 -8.08
C GLY A 83 12.77 7.83 -7.43
N PRO A 84 13.20 8.88 -8.17
CA PRO A 84 13.38 10.22 -7.62
C PRO A 84 12.11 10.85 -7.02
N THR A 85 10.92 10.37 -7.40
CA THR A 85 9.64 10.78 -6.83
C THR A 85 9.19 9.85 -5.71
N LYS A 86 9.36 8.53 -5.87
CA LYS A 86 8.86 7.52 -4.92
C LYS A 86 9.71 7.45 -3.64
N ALA A 87 11.04 7.45 -3.77
CA ALA A 87 11.96 7.33 -2.64
C ALA A 87 11.74 8.40 -1.55
N PRO A 88 11.71 9.71 -1.86
CA PRO A 88 11.53 10.72 -0.82
C PRO A 88 10.13 10.65 -0.20
N ARG A 89 9.11 10.25 -0.95
CA ARG A 89 7.74 10.06 -0.44
C ARG A 89 7.61 8.88 0.50
N ILE A 90 8.26 7.76 0.18
CA ILE A 90 8.34 6.60 1.08
C ILE A 90 9.01 7.02 2.39
N GLN A 91 10.16 7.69 2.33
CA GLN A 91 10.84 8.17 3.54
C GLN A 91 9.98 9.18 4.32
N ALA A 92 9.31 10.11 3.66
CA ALA A 92 8.41 11.07 4.32
C ALA A 92 7.23 10.39 5.02
N ALA A 93 6.62 9.37 4.39
CA ALA A 93 5.55 8.58 4.99
C ALA A 93 6.06 7.80 6.21
N LEU A 94 7.22 7.15 6.10
CA LEU A 94 7.86 6.42 7.20
C LEU A 94 8.19 7.35 8.38
N GLN A 95 8.78 8.52 8.10
CA GLN A 95 9.10 9.52 9.13
C GLN A 95 7.84 9.95 9.87
N ARG A 96 6.78 10.29 9.13
CA ARG A 96 5.53 10.74 9.73
C ARG A 96 4.87 9.65 10.59
N ILE A 97 4.89 8.40 10.14
CA ILE A 97 4.40 7.26 10.92
C ILE A 97 5.21 7.14 12.22
N LEU A 98 6.54 7.19 12.13
CA LEU A 98 7.40 7.11 13.30
C LEU A 98 7.14 8.27 14.29
N ASP A 99 6.99 9.50 13.80
CA ASP A 99 6.75 10.68 14.63
C ASP A 99 5.39 10.62 15.35
N GLU A 100 4.33 10.19 14.66
CA GLU A 100 2.98 10.13 15.25
C GLU A 100 2.79 8.91 16.15
N ARG A 101 3.46 7.79 15.87
CA ARG A 101 3.18 6.48 16.49
C ARG A 101 4.30 5.98 17.40
N GLY A 102 5.50 6.53 17.28
CA GLY A 102 6.70 6.05 17.98
C GLY A 102 7.25 4.72 17.46
N ALA A 103 6.63 4.14 16.43
CA ALA A 103 7.03 2.90 15.80
C ALA A 103 6.51 2.85 14.35
N PHE A 104 7.11 2.00 13.52
CA PHE A 104 6.61 1.71 12.18
C PHE A 104 5.42 0.76 12.24
N ASP A 105 4.28 1.29 12.67
CA ASP A 105 3.06 0.53 12.90
C ASP A 105 1.81 1.35 12.54
N ILE A 106 0.98 0.79 11.66
CA ILE A 106 -0.31 1.35 11.24
C ILE A 106 -1.50 0.48 11.62
N SER A 107 -1.31 -0.49 12.53
CA SER A 107 -2.35 -1.42 12.99
C SER A 107 -3.55 -0.74 13.63
N PHE A 108 -3.37 0.46 14.19
CA PHE A 108 -4.45 1.29 14.74
C PHE A 108 -5.55 1.62 13.72
N LEU A 109 -5.26 1.55 12.43
CA LEU A 109 -6.24 1.73 11.36
C LEU A 109 -7.34 0.65 11.38
N ALA A 110 -7.07 -0.51 11.99
CA ALA A 110 -8.07 -1.55 12.20
C ALA A 110 -9.26 -1.07 13.04
N ASP A 111 -9.05 -0.11 13.94
CA ASP A 111 -10.09 0.39 14.84
C ASP A 111 -10.81 1.64 14.32
N LEU A 112 -10.27 2.29 13.28
CA LEU A 112 -10.87 3.52 12.74
C LEU A 112 -12.07 3.25 11.82
N PRO A 113 -13.03 4.19 11.77
CA PRO A 113 -13.97 4.28 10.65
C PRO A 113 -13.25 4.37 9.30
N VAL A 114 -13.89 3.85 8.23
CA VAL A 114 -13.27 3.78 6.89
C VAL A 114 -12.88 5.16 6.37
N ASP A 115 -13.75 6.15 6.55
CA ASP A 115 -13.53 7.54 6.14
C ASP A 115 -12.38 8.18 6.91
N GLU A 116 -12.27 7.94 8.22
CA GLU A 116 -11.14 8.41 9.03
C GLU A 116 -9.82 7.72 8.62
N GLY A 117 -9.84 6.41 8.40
CA GLY A 117 -8.67 5.66 7.93
C GLY A 117 -8.21 6.13 6.55
N LEU A 118 -9.15 6.38 5.63
CA LEU A 118 -8.86 6.94 4.31
C LEU A 118 -8.28 8.35 4.43
N ALA A 119 -8.86 9.21 5.26
CA ALA A 119 -8.39 10.56 5.48
C ALA A 119 -6.97 10.58 6.06
N TRP A 120 -6.69 9.70 7.03
CA TRP A 120 -5.37 9.60 7.62
C TRP A 120 -4.34 9.09 6.61
N LEU A 121 -4.61 7.98 5.92
CA LEU A 121 -3.69 7.42 4.92
C LEU A 121 -3.43 8.40 3.77
N THR A 122 -4.48 9.02 3.23
CA THR A 122 -4.34 9.97 2.10
C THR A 122 -3.67 11.29 2.49
N SER A 123 -3.53 11.56 3.79
CA SER A 123 -2.75 12.70 4.25
C SER A 123 -1.23 12.46 4.18
N LEU A 124 -0.77 11.21 4.05
CA LEU A 124 0.66 10.88 3.85
C LEU A 124 1.09 11.27 2.43
N ASP A 125 2.21 11.99 2.29
CA ASP A 125 2.70 12.37 0.94
C ASP A 125 3.01 11.13 0.11
N GLY A 126 2.51 11.09 -1.12
CA GLY A 126 2.61 9.94 -2.01
C GLY A 126 1.57 8.84 -1.83
N VAL A 127 0.67 8.95 -0.86
CA VAL A 127 -0.44 8.01 -0.66
C VAL A 127 -1.73 8.59 -1.23
N ALA A 128 -2.19 8.04 -2.34
CA ALA A 128 -3.45 8.42 -2.97
C ALA A 128 -4.60 7.50 -2.52
N HIS A 129 -5.84 7.84 -2.91
CA HIS A 129 -7.04 7.07 -2.58
C HIS A 129 -6.89 5.58 -2.92
N LYS A 130 -6.30 5.22 -4.07
CA LYS A 130 -6.01 3.82 -4.44
C LYS A 130 -5.18 3.11 -3.37
N THR A 131 -4.09 3.73 -2.95
CA THR A 131 -3.18 3.14 -1.95
C THR A 131 -3.88 2.99 -0.61
N ALA A 132 -4.59 4.03 -0.19
CA ALA A 132 -5.31 4.02 1.07
C ALA A 132 -6.39 2.92 1.10
N SER A 133 -7.20 2.80 0.04
CA SER A 133 -8.23 1.77 -0.06
C SER A 133 -7.64 0.37 -0.07
N ILE A 134 -6.50 0.15 -0.74
CA ILE A 134 -5.83 -1.16 -0.74
C ILE A 134 -5.37 -1.52 0.68
N VAL A 135 -4.69 -0.63 1.40
CA VAL A 135 -4.27 -0.92 2.77
C VAL A 135 -5.46 -1.23 3.67
N LEU A 136 -6.54 -0.44 3.61
CA LEU A 136 -7.72 -0.68 4.43
C LEU A 136 -8.43 -2.01 4.10
N LEU A 137 -8.58 -2.33 2.82
CA LEU A 137 -9.21 -3.58 2.38
C LEU A 137 -8.32 -4.78 2.68
N PHE A 138 -7.06 -4.75 2.24
CA PHE A 138 -6.16 -5.90 2.23
C PHE A 138 -5.40 -6.11 3.56
N CYS A 139 -5.37 -5.15 4.48
CA CYS A 139 -4.77 -5.35 5.80
C CYS A 139 -5.81 -5.44 6.90
N PHE A 140 -6.92 -4.71 6.76
CA PHE A 140 -7.86 -4.48 7.86
C PHE A 140 -9.30 -4.93 7.54
N ASN A 141 -9.52 -5.54 6.38
CA ASN A 141 -10.82 -6.06 5.93
C ASN A 141 -11.95 -5.01 6.05
N LYS A 142 -11.62 -3.75 5.74
CA LYS A 142 -12.56 -2.63 5.74
C LYS A 142 -13.36 -2.62 4.44
N PRO A 143 -14.69 -2.37 4.50
CA PRO A 143 -15.56 -2.35 3.33
C PRO A 143 -15.38 -1.11 2.44
#